data_AF-A0A1K1P0F9-F1
#
_entry.id   AF-A0A1K1P0F9-F1
#
_cell.length_a   1.000
_cell.length_b   1.000
_cell.length_c   1.000
_cell.angle_alpha   90.00
_cell.angle_beta   90.00
_cell.angle_gamma   90.00
#
_symmetry.space_group_name_H-M   'P 1'
#
loop_
_entity.id
_entity.type
_entity.pdbx_description
1 polymer ?
#
loop_
_entity_poly.entity_id
_entity_poly.type
_entity_poly.pdbx_seq_one_letter_code
_entity_poly.pdbx_strand_id
1 'polypeptide(L)'
;MKEHRLKTWPEYFQAVVDGSKTFEIRENDRDYQVGDNLLLLEWDPKVEKYTGDLISRKVTYMTDFAQRPGFVVMGIKPWEYGEQP
;
A
#
# COMPACT_ATOMS: atom_id res chain seq x y z
N MET A 1 9.91 11.23 -3.11
CA MET A 1 9.55 9.83 -2.80
C MET A 1 9.72 9.62 -1.31
N LYS A 2 8.61 9.53 -0.59
CA LYS A 2 8.55 9.23 0.84
C LYS A 2 8.19 7.75 1.01
N GLU A 3 8.76 7.10 2.02
CA GLU A 3 8.36 5.75 2.41
C GLU A 3 7.31 5.81 3.53
N HIS A 4 6.23 5.05 3.37
CA HIS A 4 5.16 4.92 4.35
C HIS A 4 5.05 3.47 4.81
N ARG A 5 5.24 3.22 6.11
CA ARG A 5 5.13 1.87 6.69
C ARG A 5 3.70 1.65 7.18
N LEU A 6 3.00 0.69 6.61
CA LEU A 6 1.56 0.51 6.81
C LEU A 6 1.24 -0.93 7.20
N LYS A 7 0.37 -1.12 8.20
CA LYS A 7 -0.21 -2.44 8.49
C LYS A 7 -1.15 -2.85 7.35
N THR A 8 -1.14 -4.13 7.01
CA THR A 8 -2.08 -4.79 6.09
C THR A 8 -2.45 -6.16 6.65
N TRP A 9 -3.73 -6.52 6.62
CA TRP A 9 -4.18 -7.83 7.10
C TRP A 9 -3.82 -8.95 6.13
N PRO A 10 -3.70 -10.21 6.59
CA PRO A 10 -3.16 -11.30 5.78
C PRO A 10 -3.87 -11.54 4.45
N GLU A 11 -5.21 -11.48 4.43
CA GLU A 11 -6.00 -11.65 3.21
C GLU A 11 -5.64 -10.62 2.12
N TYR A 12 -5.52 -9.35 2.51
CA TYR A 12 -5.16 -8.28 1.56
C TYR A 12 -3.67 -8.28 1.24
N PHE A 13 -2.82 -8.66 2.19
CA PHE A 13 -1.39 -8.79 1.99
C PHE A 13 -1.11 -9.82 0.89
N GLN A 14 -1.68 -11.02 1.03
CA GLN A 14 -1.55 -12.08 0.04
C GLN A 14 -2.09 -11.66 -1.33
N ALA A 15 -3.23 -10.97 -1.39
CA ALA A 15 -3.76 -10.45 -2.66
C ALA A 15 -2.80 -9.44 -3.35
N VAL A 16 -2.04 -8.64 -2.58
CA VAL A 16 -1.01 -7.74 -3.12
C VAL A 16 0.25 -8.50 -3.54
N VAL A 17 0.63 -9.56 -2.81
CA VAL A 17 1.72 -10.47 -3.18
C VAL A 17 1.42 -11.17 -4.50
N ASP A 18 0.22 -11.72 -4.64
CA ASP A 18 -0.24 -12.45 -5.84
C ASP A 18 -0.51 -11.53 -7.04
N GLY A 19 -0.58 -10.21 -6.83
CA GLY A 19 -0.86 -9.22 -7.87
C GLY A 19 -2.33 -9.11 -8.26
N SER A 20 -3.24 -9.82 -7.59
CA SER A 20 -4.69 -9.71 -7.79
C SER A 20 -5.27 -8.41 -7.22
N LYS A 21 -4.59 -7.81 -6.23
CA LYS A 21 -4.88 -6.49 -5.67
C LYS A 21 -3.75 -5.51 -6.00
N THR A 22 -4.05 -4.57 -6.89
CA THR A 22 -3.11 -3.54 -7.38
C THR A 22 -3.46 -2.14 -6.90
N PHE A 23 -4.18 -2.02 -5.77
CA PHE A 23 -4.54 -0.75 -5.16
C PHE A 23 -4.59 -0.82 -3.63
N GLU A 24 -4.42 0.31 -2.96
CA GLU A 24 -4.66 0.53 -1.53
C GLU A 24 -5.74 1.59 -1.33
N ILE A 25 -6.58 1.45 -0.31
CA ILE A 25 -7.56 2.47 0.09
C ILE A 25 -7.20 2.93 1.49
N ARG A 26 -6.97 4.21 1.70
CA ARG A 26 -6.50 4.76 2.98
C ARG A 26 -7.10 6.14 3.25
N GLU A 27 -7.24 6.48 4.52
CA GLU A 27 -7.31 7.89 4.91
C GLU A 27 -5.99 8.56 4.54
N ASN A 28 -6.03 9.74 3.91
CA ASN A 28 -4.87 10.50 3.48
C ASN A 28 -4.29 11.36 4.63
N ASP A 29 -4.09 10.75 5.79
CA ASP A 29 -3.53 11.34 7.02
C ASP A 29 -2.00 11.54 6.96
N ARG A 30 -1.35 10.99 5.92
CA ARG A 30 0.12 10.99 5.73
C ARG A 30 0.59 11.81 4.54
N ASP A 31 -0.34 12.48 3.85
CA ASP A 31 -0.12 13.20 2.60
C ASP A 31 0.58 12.32 1.56
N TYR A 32 -0.06 11.20 1.20
CA TYR A 32 0.47 10.27 0.19
C TYR A 32 0.55 10.95 -1.17
N GLN A 33 1.62 10.67 -1.92
CA GLN A 33 1.85 11.24 -3.23
C GLN A 33 2.14 10.15 -4.27
N VAL A 34 1.82 10.43 -5.54
CA VAL A 34 2.30 9.59 -6.65
C VAL A 34 3.83 9.59 -6.64
N GLY A 35 4.42 8.40 -6.76
CA GLY A 35 5.86 8.18 -6.63
C GLY A 35 6.33 7.90 -5.20
N ASP A 36 5.46 7.88 -4.19
CA ASP A 36 5.80 7.37 -2.86
C ASP A 36 5.88 5.84 -2.83
N ASN A 37 6.56 5.32 -1.81
CA ASN A 37 6.68 3.89 -1.54
C ASN A 37 5.82 3.51 -0.33
N LEU A 38 5.01 2.48 -0.47
CA LEU A 38 4.28 1.83 0.60
C LEU A 38 5.02 0.56 1.00
N LEU A 39 5.54 0.51 2.22
CA LEU A 39 6.02 -0.71 2.84
C LEU A 39 4.85 -1.33 3.62
N LEU A 40 4.19 -2.30 2.99
CA LEU A 40 3.09 -3.03 3.61
C LEU A 40 3.68 -4.10 4.54
N LEU A 41 3.32 -4.03 5.81
CA LEU A 41 3.73 -4.94 6.87
C LEU A 41 2.54 -5.82 7.22
N GLU A 42 2.66 -7.13 7.02
CA GLU A 42 1.57 -8.04 7.34
C GLU A 42 1.33 -8.07 8.86
N TRP A 43 0.10 -7.80 9.25
CA TRP A 43 -0.35 -7.77 10.64
C TRP A 43 -1.54 -8.71 10.80
N ASP A 44 -1.38 -9.78 11.59
CA ASP A 44 -2.47 -10.70 11.90
C ASP A 44 -3.29 -10.18 13.09
N PRO A 45 -4.54 -9.75 12.89
CA PRO A 45 -5.40 -9.26 13.96
C PRO A 45 -5.84 -10.36 14.94
N LYS A 46 -5.73 -11.65 14.60
CA LYS A 46 -6.13 -12.76 15.48
C LYS A 46 -5.14 -12.97 16.62
N VAL A 47 -3.86 -12.74 16.36
CA VAL A 47 -2.77 -12.89 17.34
C VAL A 47 -2.15 -11.56 17.74
N GLU A 48 -2.69 -10.45 17.22
CA GLU A 48 -2.27 -9.07 17.46
C GLU A 48 -0.75 -8.85 17.27
N LYS A 49 -0.19 -9.43 16.21
CA LYS A 49 1.24 -9.38 15.92
C LYS A 49 1.53 -9.19 14.43
N TYR A 50 2.69 -8.62 14.14
CA TYR A 50 3.29 -8.73 12.81
C TYR A 50 3.74 -10.17 12.58
N THR A 51 3.52 -10.70 11.39
CA THR A 51 3.98 -12.04 11.00
C THR A 51 5.48 -12.06 10.67
N GLY A 52 6.01 -10.90 10.27
CA GLY A 52 7.38 -10.72 9.78
C GLY A 52 7.44 -10.47 8.27
N ASP A 53 6.36 -10.80 7.56
CA ASP A 53 6.27 -10.60 6.12
C ASP A 53 6.03 -9.13 5.77
N LEU A 54 6.69 -8.69 4.70
CA LEU A 54 6.59 -7.34 4.19
C LEU A 54 6.70 -7.31 2.67
N ILE A 55 6.10 -6.29 2.07
CA ILE A 55 6.22 -6.05 0.64
C ILE A 55 6.21 -4.57 0.31
N SER A 56 7.11 -4.16 -0.59
CA SER A 56 7.21 -2.77 -1.06
C SER A 56 6.44 -2.59 -2.36
N ARG A 57 5.72 -1.47 -2.46
CA ARG A 57 4.94 -1.07 -3.63
C ARG A 57 5.03 0.43 -3.86
N LYS A 58 5.20 0.83 -5.11
CA LYS A 58 5.20 2.24 -5.53
C LYS A 58 3.79 2.70 -5.82
N VAL A 59 3.42 3.89 -5.34
CA VAL A 59 2.17 4.57 -5.73
C VAL A 59 2.35 5.12 -7.14
N THR A 60 1.51 4.68 -8.08
CA THR A 60 1.58 5.05 -9.51
C THR A 60 0.38 5.87 -9.97
N TYR A 61 -0.71 5.82 -9.21
CA TYR A 61 -1.93 6.58 -9.46
C TYR A 61 -2.59 6.90 -8.13
N MET A 62 -3.31 8.01 -8.05
CA MET A 62 -4.07 8.37 -6.86
C MET A 62 -5.36 9.09 -7.26
N THR A 63 -6.46 8.81 -6.55
CA THR A 63 -7.74 9.49 -6.73
C THR A 63 -8.55 9.47 -5.43
N ASP A 64 -9.37 10.49 -5.22
CA ASP A 64 -10.39 10.56 -4.17
C ASP A 64 -11.81 10.37 -4.73
N PHE A 65 -11.94 10.03 -6.02
CA PHE A 65 -13.24 9.90 -6.68
C PHE A 65 -14.14 8.90 -5.97
N ALA A 66 -15.35 9.36 -5.60
CA ALA A 66 -16.36 8.58 -4.89
C ALA A 66 -15.89 7.95 -3.57
N GLN A 67 -14.83 8.46 -2.95
CA GLN A 67 -14.39 8.06 -1.62
C GLN A 67 -15.10 8.86 -0.52
N ARG A 68 -15.02 8.34 0.71
CA ARG A 68 -15.42 9.12 1.90
C ARG A 68 -14.48 10.33 2.06
N PRO A 69 -14.92 11.44 2.68
CA PRO A 69 -14.05 12.59 2.94
C PRO A 69 -12.74 12.16 3.61
N GLY A 70 -11.62 12.62 3.06
CA GLY A 70 -10.28 12.30 3.56
C GLY A 70 -9.72 10.95 3.11
N PHE A 71 -10.45 10.12 2.36
CA PHE A 71 -9.95 8.84 1.85
C PHE A 71 -9.49 8.93 0.39
N VAL A 72 -8.47 8.15 0.04
CA VAL A 72 -7.91 8.03 -1.30
C VAL A 72 -7.79 6.57 -1.71
N VAL A 73 -7.86 6.33 -3.01
CA VAL A 73 -7.44 5.09 -3.65
C VAL A 73 -6.09 5.33 -4.31
N MET A 74 -5.10 4.50 -3.96
CA MET A 74 -3.75 4.52 -4.51
C MET A 74 -3.56 3.31 -5.41
N GLY A 75 -3.34 3.51 -6.71
CA GLY A 75 -2.87 2.45 -7.60
C GLY A 75 -1.42 2.11 -7.31
N ILE A 76 -1.08 0.84 -7.16
CA ILE A 76 0.23 0.37 -6.71
C ILE A 76 0.85 -0.66 -7.65
N LYS A 77 2.18 -0.62 -7.79
CA LYS A 77 2.96 -1.61 -8.56
C LYS A 77 4.20 -2.06 -7.80
N PRO A 78 4.72 -3.28 -8.06
CA PRO A 78 6.07 -3.65 -7.63
C PRO A 78 7.10 -2.63 -8.09
N TRP A 79 8.17 -2.46 -7.32
CA TRP A 79 9.33 -1.72 -7.79
C TRP A 79 10.10 -2.61 -8.79
N GLU A 80 10.19 -2.20 -10.05
CA GLU A 80 11.03 -2.90 -11.02
C GLU A 80 12.47 -2.36 -11.00
N TYR A 81 13.45 -3.27 -10.93
CA TYR A 81 14.87 -2.94 -10.90
C TYR A 81 15.28 -2.41 -12.28
N GLY A 82 15.38 -1.08 -12.43
CA GLY A 82 15.76 -0.43 -13.69
C GLY A 82 14.99 0.85 -14.00
N GLU A 83 13.87 1.09 -13.33
CA GLU A 83 13.19 2.40 -13.36
C GLU A 83 13.94 3.37 -12.44
N GLN A 84 15.04 3.96 -12.92
CA GLN A 84 15.53 5.21 -12.31
C GLN A 84 14.66 6.38 -12.79
N PRO A 85 14.41 7.39 -11.92
CA PRO A 85 13.71 8.61 -12.30
C PRO A 85 14.45 9.41 -13.38
#